data_AF-A0A662HXA6-F1
#
_entry.id   AF-A0A662HXA6-F1
#
_cell.length_a   1.000
_cell.length_b   1.000
_cell.length_c   1.000
_cell.angle_alpha   90.00
_cell.angle_beta   90.00
_cell.angle_gamma   90.00
#
_symmetry.space_group_name_H-M   'P 1'
#
loop_
_entity.id
_entity.type
_entity.pdbx_description
1 polymer ?
#
loop_
_entity_poly.entity_id
_entity_poly.type
_entity_poly.pdbx_seq_one_letter_code
_entity_poly.pdbx_strand_id
1 'polypeptide(L)'
;MYFICPLLLIGINFLLFDKIILSLKCFPNQFIQAHYIQLFSELKVWNKGLGLLVNYGLPKLEIKRYIFKEKEPIFQENYEYLSDYITTN
;
A
#
# COMPACT_ATOMS: atom_id res chain seq x y z
N MET A 1 -16.73 7.38 0.25
CA MET A 1 -16.68 6.89 -1.14
C MET A 1 -15.56 5.86 -1.22
N TYR A 2 -15.90 4.57 -1.19
CA TYR A 2 -14.90 3.50 -1.14
C TYR A 2 -14.48 3.13 -2.57
N PHE A 3 -13.28 3.52 -2.97
CA PHE A 3 -12.66 3.00 -4.20
C PHE A 3 -12.28 1.53 -3.95
N ILE A 4 -13.23 0.64 -4.23
CA ILE A 4 -13.01 -0.81 -4.20
C ILE A 4 -12.41 -1.17 -5.55
N CYS A 5 -11.09 -1.41 -5.60
CA CYS A 5 -10.45 -2.02 -6.76
C CYS A 5 -10.96 -3.46 -6.89
N PRO A 6 -11.76 -3.83 -7.91
CA PRO A 6 -12.47 -5.11 -7.94
C PRO A 6 -11.57 -6.34 -8.16
N LEU A 7 -10.29 -6.15 -8.48
CA LEU A 7 -9.44 -7.22 -9.01
C LEU A 7 -8.56 -7.94 -7.97
N LEU A 8 -8.59 -7.54 -6.68
CA LEU A 8 -7.55 -7.92 -5.71
C LEU A 8 -8.09 -8.52 -4.39
N LEU A 9 -9.26 -9.15 -4.45
CA LEU A 9 -10.00 -9.64 -3.28
C LEU A 9 -9.70 -11.10 -2.92
N ILE A 10 -8.45 -11.55 -3.07
CA ILE A 10 -8.04 -12.91 -2.70
C ILE A 10 -7.31 -12.88 -1.36
N GLY A 11 -8.03 -12.74 -0.26
CA GLY A 11 -7.49 -12.90 1.10
C GLY A 11 -8.20 -12.04 2.15
N ILE A 12 -8.07 -12.46 3.40
CA ILE A 12 -8.64 -11.75 4.55
C ILE A 12 -7.55 -10.83 5.10
N ASN A 13 -7.90 -9.57 5.34
CA ASN A 13 -7.03 -8.60 5.98
C ASN A 13 -7.63 -8.15 7.31
N PHE A 14 -6.79 -8.05 8.33
CA PHE A 14 -7.15 -7.60 9.67
C PHE A 14 -6.36 -6.35 10.03
N LEU A 15 -7.03 -5.41 10.70
CA LEU A 15 -6.35 -4.33 11.40
C LEU A 15 -6.17 -4.76 12.86
N LEU A 16 -4.92 -4.98 13.27
CA LEU A 16 -4.57 -5.39 14.63
C LEU A 16 -4.10 -4.20 15.46
N PHE A 17 -4.64 -4.08 16.67
CA PHE A 17 -4.29 -3.03 17.64
C PHE A 17 -4.33 -1.61 17.04
N ASP A 18 -5.19 -1.39 16.04
CA ASP A 18 -5.29 -0.16 15.24
C ASP A 18 -3.98 0.33 14.59
N LYS A 19 -2.96 -0.53 14.53
CA LYS A 19 -1.59 -0.16 14.13
C LYS A 19 -1.03 -1.01 13.01
N ILE A 20 -1.43 -2.28 12.92
CA ILE A 20 -0.80 -3.27 12.05
C ILE A 20 -1.83 -3.79 11.06
N ILE A 21 -1.50 -3.73 9.77
CA ILE A 21 -2.28 -4.43 8.74
C ILE A 21 -1.73 -5.84 8.61
N LEU A 22 -2.55 -6.84 8.91
CA LEU A 22 -2.23 -8.26 8.73
C LEU A 22 -2.98 -8.79 7.52
N SER A 23 -2.27 -9.22 6.49
CA SER A 23 -2.83 -9.88 5.32
C SER A 23 -2.57 -11.39 5.39
N LEU A 24 -3.65 -12.16 5.51
CA LEU A 24 -3.60 -13.63 5.58
C LEU A 24 -3.90 -14.25 4.21
N LYS A 25 -2.99 -15.10 3.76
CA LYS A 25 -3.06 -15.82 2.49
C LYS A 25 -2.93 -17.33 2.72
N CYS A 26 -3.58 -18.12 1.88
CA CYS A 26 -3.49 -19.57 1.89
C CYS A 26 -3.19 -20.06 0.48
N PHE A 27 -1.91 -20.14 0.12
CA PHE A 27 -1.50 -20.62 -1.18
C PHE A 27 -0.40 -21.68 -1.04
N PRO A 28 -0.39 -22.69 -1.92
CA PRO A 28 0.67 -23.70 -1.94
C PRO A 28 2.00 -23.14 -2.48
N ASN A 29 2.01 -21.88 -2.92
CA ASN A 29 3.17 -21.20 -3.51
C ASN A 29 3.63 -20.04 -2.62
N GLN A 30 4.85 -19.56 -2.87
CA GLN A 30 5.39 -18.34 -2.25
C GLN A 30 4.65 -17.08 -2.70
N PHE A 31 4.88 -15.96 -2.00
CA PHE A 31 4.27 -14.68 -2.34
C PHE A 31 4.71 -14.15 -3.72
N ILE A 32 3.73 -13.77 -4.53
CA ILE A 32 3.94 -13.04 -5.79
C ILE A 32 3.83 -11.53 -5.61
N GLN A 33 4.31 -10.77 -6.60
CA GLN A 33 4.33 -9.31 -6.62
C GLN A 33 2.97 -8.66 -6.28
N ALA A 34 1.89 -9.25 -6.78
CA ALA A 34 0.52 -8.76 -6.55
C ALA A 34 0.15 -8.69 -5.07
N HIS A 35 0.62 -9.63 -4.23
CA HIS A 35 0.33 -9.62 -2.80
C HIS A 35 1.02 -8.47 -2.07
N TYR A 36 2.22 -8.12 -2.49
CA TYR A 36 2.94 -6.97 -1.93
C TYR A 36 2.26 -5.65 -2.34
N ILE A 37 1.87 -5.52 -3.61
CA ILE A 37 1.12 -4.35 -4.10
C ILE A 37 -0.18 -4.18 -3.31
N GLN A 38 -0.87 -5.29 -3.03
CA GLN A 38 -2.07 -5.28 -2.19
C GLN A 38 -1.79 -4.72 -0.80
N LEU A 39 -0.80 -5.28 -0.10
CA LEU A 39 -0.43 -4.85 1.24
C LEU A 39 -0.04 -3.37 1.28
N PHE A 40 0.78 -2.90 0.34
CA PHE A 40 1.19 -1.50 0.29
C PHE A 40 0.03 -0.56 0.00
N SER A 41 -0.90 -0.96 -0.86
CA SER A 41 -2.12 -0.19 -1.14
C SER A 41 -2.96 -0.04 0.11
N GLU A 42 -3.09 -1.10 0.90
CA GLU A 42 -3.78 -1.06 2.19
C GLU A 42 -3.04 -0.18 3.19
N LEU A 43 -1.72 -0.34 3.35
CA LEU A 43 -0.92 0.50 4.26
C LEU A 43 -1.07 1.99 3.92
N LYS A 44 -1.12 2.33 2.64
CA LYS A 44 -1.38 3.70 2.17
C LYS A 44 -2.80 4.17 2.48
N VAL A 45 -3.83 3.41 2.08
CA VAL A 45 -5.24 3.79 2.27
C VAL A 45 -5.58 3.98 3.76
N TRP A 46 -5.02 3.13 4.62
CA TRP A 46 -5.29 3.15 6.06
C TRP A 46 -4.28 3.99 6.86
N ASN A 47 -3.31 4.63 6.19
CA ASN A 47 -2.23 5.39 6.79
C ASN A 47 -1.53 4.63 7.94
N LYS A 48 -1.10 3.39 7.65
CA LYS A 48 -0.42 2.51 8.61
C LYS A 48 1.04 2.30 8.21
N GLY A 49 1.92 2.30 9.21
CA GLY A 49 3.35 2.15 8.99
C GLY A 49 3.87 0.71 9.05
N LEU A 50 3.03 -0.27 9.41
CA LEU A 50 3.46 -1.64 9.60
C LEU A 50 2.46 -2.62 8.98
N GLY A 51 2.97 -3.45 8.06
CA GLY A 51 2.24 -4.55 7.44
C GLY A 51 2.88 -5.90 7.75
N LEU A 52 2.04 -6.92 7.94
CA LEU A 52 2.41 -8.31 8.04
C LEU A 52 1.72 -9.09 6.92
N LEU A 53 2.49 -9.84 6.16
CA LEU A 53 1.99 -10.75 5.14
C LEU A 53 2.27 -12.16 5.61
N VAL A 54 1.22 -12.98 5.75
CA VAL A 54 1.32 -14.34 6.30
C VAL A 54 0.73 -15.33 5.31
N ASN A 55 1.50 -16.35 4.94
CA ASN A 55 1.05 -17.47 4.14
C ASN A 55 1.10 -18.75 4.98
N TYR A 56 -0.07 -19.33 5.21
CA TYR A 56 -0.23 -20.59 5.95
C TYR A 56 -0.58 -21.79 5.06
N GLY A 57 -0.58 -21.61 3.72
CA GLY A 57 -0.84 -22.69 2.76
C GLY A 57 0.39 -23.55 2.43
N LEU A 58 1.57 -23.17 2.92
CA LEU A 58 2.82 -23.91 2.76
C LEU A 58 3.04 -24.90 3.92
N PRO A 59 3.88 -25.95 3.74
CA PRO A 59 4.27 -26.86 4.83
C PRO A 59 4.91 -26.16 6.04
N LYS A 60 5.45 -24.96 5.83
CA LYS A 60 5.95 -24.08 6.88
C LYS A 60 5.30 -22.71 6.73
N LEU A 61 4.93 -22.11 7.86
CA LEU A 61 4.39 -20.76 7.91
C LEU A 61 5.40 -19.76 7.34
N GLU A 62 4.99 -19.02 6.32
CA GLU A 62 5.79 -17.92 5.76
C GLU A 62 5.25 -16.58 6.26
N ILE A 63 6.11 -15.78 6.90
CA ILE A 63 5.76 -14.46 7.41
C ILE A 63 6.74 -13.44 6.85
N LYS A 64 6.22 -12.34 6.31
CA LYS A 64 7.00 -11.17 5.87
C LYS A 64 6.51 -9.92 6.58
N ARG A 65 7.45 -9.15 7.12
CA ARG A 65 7.20 -7.87 7.78
C ARG A 65 7.61 -6.72 6.86
N TYR A 66 6.74 -5.73 6.72
CA TYR A 66 6.98 -4.54 5.91
C TYR A 66 6.79 -3.28 6.74
N ILE A 67 7.82 -2.43 6.75
CA ILE A 67 7.74 -1.09 7.29
C ILE A 67 7.40 -0.16 6.13
N PHE A 68 6.27 0.51 6.22
CA PHE A 68 5.83 1.49 5.23
C PHE A 68 5.97 2.88 5.82
N LYS A 69 6.61 3.76 5.06
CA LYS A 69 6.66 5.18 5.35
C LYS A 69 6.30 5.88 4.06
N GLU A 70 5.11 6.48 4.02
CA GLU A 70 4.74 7.29 2.87
C GLU A 70 5.72 8.46 2.78
N LYS A 71 6.23 8.71 1.57
CA LYS A 71 7.03 9.89 1.31
C LYS A 71 6.06 11.04 1.13
N GLU A 72 6.33 12.15 1.79
CA GLU A 72 5.61 13.39 1.52
C GLU A 72 5.77 13.73 0.03
N PRO A 73 4.65 13.91 -0.69
CA PRO A 73 4.72 14.34 -2.08
C PRO A 73 5.36 15.73 -2.14
N ILE A 74 6.46 15.85 -2.89
CA ILE A 74 7.08 17.13 -3.16
C ILE A 74 6.36 17.71 -4.37
N PHE A 75 5.48 18.67 -4.15
CA PHE A 75 4.87 19.45 -5.22
C PHE A 75 5.84 20.56 -5.62
N GLN A 76 6.41 20.46 -6.81
CA GLN A 76 7.20 21.51 -7.44
C GLN A 76 6.39 22.08 -8.60
N GLU A 77 5.94 23.31 -8.44
CA GLU A 77 5.31 24.06 -9.51
C GLU A 77 6.39 24.86 -10.23
N ASN A 78 6.59 24.59 -11.52
CA ASN A 78 7.43 25.42 -12.38
C ASN A 78 6.51 26.29 -13.24
N TYR A 79 6.45 27.59 -12.93
CA TYR A 79 5.72 28.61 -13.68
C TYR A 79 6.64 29.54 -14.46
N GLU A 80 7.89 29.15 -14.72
CA GLU A 80 8.84 29.96 -15.51
C GLU A 80 8.26 30.35 -16.86
N TYR A 81 7.43 29.48 -17.47
CA TYR A 81 6.77 29.75 -18.76
C TYR A 81 5.60 30.74 -18.68
N LEU A 82 5.12 31.09 -17.48
CA LEU A 82 4.04 32.06 -17.27
C LEU A 82 4.57 33.47 -16.94
N SER A 83 5.88 33.65 -16.78
CA SER A 83 6.48 34.96 -16.44
C SER A 83 6.01 36.08 -17.38
N ASP A 84 5.93 35.75 -18.67
CA ASP A 84 5.59 36.70 -19.74
C ASP A 84 4.14 37.16 -19.71
N TYR A 85 3.27 36.45 -18.98
CA TYR A 85 1.84 36.70 -18.89
C TYR A 85 1.43 37.28 -17.52
N ILE A 86 2.32 37.32 -16.54
CA ILE A 86 2.00 37.72 -15.16
C ILE A 86 2.31 39.21 -14.89
N THR A 87 3.22 39.84 -15.63
CA THR A 87 3.41 41.30 -15.58
C THR A 87 2.42 42.04 -16.49
N THR A 88 1.20 42.27 -16.01
CA THR A 88 0.32 43.30 -16.57
C THR A 88 -0.60 43.89 -15.49
N ASN A 89 -0.06 44.84 -14.73
CA ASN A 89 -0.73 46.07 -14.26
C ASN A 89 0.24 46.96 -13.48
#